data_AF-A0AAE4GB97-F1
#
_entry.id   AF-A0AAE4GB97-F1
#
_cell.length_a   1.000
_cell.length_b   1.000
_cell.length_c   1.000
_cell.angle_alpha   90.00
_cell.angle_beta   90.00
_cell.angle_gamma   90.00
#
_symmetry.space_group_name_H-M   'P 1'
#
loop_
_entity.id
_entity.type
_entity.pdbx_description
1 polymer ?
#
loop_
_entity_poly.entity_id
_entity_poly.type
_entity_poly.pdbx_seq_one_letter_code
_entity_poly.pdbx_strand_id
1 'polypeptide(L)'
;MKSLPLIADKLKAVMGLDMATVGSSLIERVVRERMAALGIADDGHYLARLQGSAAELQALIELAVVPETWFFRDREAIFAVARLARERLLSQPDVPVRILSLPCSTGEEPYSVAMALLEAGVMPSQFVIDAYDIRTRSLEIAAAGVYGRNSFRGQALGFRDRHFMTVEQGWQLQEAIRRQVRFAPGNLLAPDMLRQAAPYDFIFCRNVLIYFEREVQRQVVSLLESLMKPDAVIFVGPAEGGLMLSPRLESAGIALAFGFRKRVAVEKPAWRETVLAAAQPPVAAPVPPRRARPAALASAADTGIKPFAAPVPAPLSASSQPLLQRARLLADAGQFAQAAALCEQAIDEQGPSADAFYLQGLIHDAVGDAGQAQRCYRKVLYLAPQHQAALLQLAALLQAQGDTAGAERLRQRASRVTTTEEPHHG
;
A
#
# COMPACT_ATOMS: atom_id res chain seq x y z
N MET A 1 -23.34 23.46 9.36
CA MET A 1 -23.70 23.35 7.93
C MET A 1 -24.78 22.29 7.82
N LYS A 2 -25.96 22.63 7.29
CA LYS A 2 -27.13 21.73 7.23
C LYS A 2 -27.02 20.70 6.09
N SER A 3 -26.44 21.10 4.96
CA SER A 3 -26.27 20.29 3.75
C SER A 3 -24.98 19.46 3.74
N LEU A 4 -24.14 19.58 4.78
CA LEU A 4 -22.86 18.86 4.88
C LEU A 4 -23.00 17.33 4.73
N PRO A 5 -24.02 16.64 5.29
CA PRO A 5 -24.20 15.20 5.06
C PRO A 5 -24.38 14.85 3.58
N LEU A 6 -25.21 15.60 2.84
CA LEU A 6 -25.46 15.36 1.42
C LEU A 6 -24.22 15.62 0.55
N ILE A 7 -23.38 16.59 0.95
CA ILE A 7 -22.09 16.86 0.29
C ILE A 7 -21.10 15.72 0.58
N ALA A 8 -21.05 15.23 1.81
CA ALA A 8 -20.24 14.09 2.22
C ALA A 8 -20.67 12.80 1.49
N ASP A 9 -21.97 12.52 1.42
CA ASP A 9 -22.53 11.39 0.67
C ASP A 9 -22.16 11.45 -0.82
N LYS A 10 -22.17 12.65 -1.42
CA LYS A 10 -21.74 12.84 -2.81
C LYS A 10 -20.24 12.58 -3.00
N LEU A 11 -19.39 13.05 -2.10
CA LEU A 11 -17.95 12.74 -2.13
C LEU A 11 -17.70 11.24 -1.93
N LYS A 12 -18.37 10.63 -0.95
CA LYS A 12 -18.32 9.19 -0.68
C LYS A 12 -18.74 8.38 -1.89
N ALA A 13 -19.83 8.74 -2.57
CA ALA A 13 -20.29 8.03 -3.77
C ALA A 13 -19.29 8.10 -4.94
N VAL A 14 -18.55 9.21 -5.07
CA VAL A 14 -17.57 9.40 -6.15
C VAL A 14 -16.21 8.78 -5.81
N MET A 15 -15.79 8.83 -4.55
CA MET A 15 -14.42 8.50 -4.12
C MET A 15 -14.33 7.23 -3.26
N GLY A 16 -15.46 6.65 -2.84
CA GLY A 16 -15.53 5.43 -2.03
C GLY A 16 -15.01 5.57 -0.59
N LEU A 17 -14.77 6.81 -0.16
CA LEU A 17 -14.14 7.12 1.12
C LEU A 17 -14.97 6.60 2.30
N ASP A 18 -14.30 5.91 3.21
CA ASP A 18 -14.79 5.67 4.56
C ASP A 18 -14.76 6.98 5.35
N MET A 19 -15.95 7.42 5.75
CA MET A 19 -16.18 8.62 6.54
C MET A 19 -15.53 8.56 7.94
N ALA A 20 -15.37 7.37 8.51
CA ALA A 20 -14.64 7.19 9.77
C ALA A 20 -13.12 7.38 9.57
N THR A 21 -12.60 6.94 8.43
CA THR A 21 -11.18 7.13 8.05
C THR A 21 -10.86 8.60 7.71
N VAL A 22 -11.70 9.27 6.93
CA VAL A 22 -11.43 10.64 6.45
C VAL A 22 -11.77 11.71 7.48
N GLY A 23 -12.76 11.46 8.34
CA GLY A 23 -13.19 12.36 9.40
C GLY A 23 -14.10 13.48 8.90
N SER A 24 -15.24 13.68 9.59
CA SER A 24 -16.23 14.71 9.26
C SER A 24 -15.66 16.14 9.30
N SER A 25 -14.69 16.40 10.18
CA SER A 25 -13.99 17.68 10.30
C SER A 25 -13.17 18.05 9.05
N LEU A 26 -12.57 17.07 8.37
CA LEU A 26 -11.84 17.31 7.13
C LEU A 26 -12.80 17.73 6.01
N ILE A 27 -13.93 17.02 5.87
CA ILE A 27 -14.94 17.36 4.86
C ILE A 27 -15.54 18.74 5.14
N GLU A 28 -15.87 19.07 6.39
CA GLU A 28 -16.35 20.42 6.73
C GLU A 28 -15.31 21.50 6.38
N ARG A 29 -14.03 21.27 6.68
CA ARG A 29 -12.95 22.21 6.36
C ARG A 29 -12.83 22.45 4.85
N VAL A 30 -12.79 21.40 4.03
CA VAL A 30 -12.60 21.56 2.58
C VAL A 30 -13.83 22.16 1.90
N VAL A 31 -15.05 21.85 2.37
CA VAL A 31 -16.28 22.48 1.87
C VAL A 31 -16.29 23.97 2.22
N ARG A 32 -15.90 24.36 3.45
CA ARG A 32 -15.75 25.78 3.82
C ARG A 32 -14.71 26.50 2.97
N GLU A 33 -13.59 25.84 2.66
CA GLU A 33 -12.53 26.38 1.80
C GLU A 33 -13.03 26.61 0.36
N ARG A 34 -13.78 25.65 -0.22
CA ARG A 34 -14.44 25.81 -1.52
C ARG A 34 -15.51 26.91 -1.52
N MET A 35 -16.35 26.94 -0.49
CA MET A 35 -17.37 27.97 -0.30
C MET A 35 -16.76 29.38 -0.26
N ALA A 36 -15.69 29.57 0.51
CA ALA A 36 -14.94 30.84 0.56
C ALA A 36 -14.34 31.21 -0.80
N ALA A 37 -13.72 30.25 -1.50
CA ALA A 37 -13.14 30.48 -2.83
C ALA A 37 -14.17 30.86 -3.91
N LEU A 38 -15.45 30.50 -3.73
CA LEU A 38 -16.57 30.87 -4.61
C LEU A 38 -17.38 32.07 -4.11
N GLY A 39 -17.10 32.60 -2.92
CA GLY A 39 -17.92 33.65 -2.28
C GLY A 39 -19.32 33.17 -1.85
N ILE A 40 -19.53 31.86 -1.67
CA ILE A 40 -20.82 31.28 -1.30
C ILE A 40 -20.92 31.15 0.22
N ALA A 41 -21.84 31.88 0.85
CA ALA A 41 -22.05 31.85 2.30
C ALA A 41 -23.00 30.74 2.78
N ASP A 42 -23.90 30.24 1.92
CA ASP A 42 -24.91 29.23 2.24
C ASP A 42 -24.55 27.85 1.68
N ASP A 43 -24.63 26.82 2.52
CA ASP A 43 -24.21 25.46 2.14
C ASP A 43 -25.25 24.69 1.31
N GLY A 44 -26.51 25.15 1.25
CA GLY A 44 -27.50 24.72 0.27
C GLY A 44 -27.19 25.21 -1.14
N HIS A 45 -26.84 26.49 -1.30
CA HIS A 45 -26.35 27.04 -2.57
C HIS A 45 -25.05 26.34 -3.03
N TYR A 46 -24.15 26.01 -2.11
CA TYR A 46 -22.95 25.23 -2.45
C TYR A 46 -23.29 23.81 -2.93
N LEU A 47 -24.21 23.11 -2.26
CA LEU A 47 -24.68 21.79 -2.71
C LEU A 47 -25.29 21.85 -4.13
N ALA A 48 -26.13 22.85 -4.42
CA ALA A 48 -26.70 23.03 -5.76
C ALA A 48 -25.61 23.28 -6.83
N ARG A 49 -24.60 24.10 -6.51
CA ARG A 49 -23.44 24.34 -7.38
C ARG A 49 -22.62 23.07 -7.60
N LEU A 50 -22.40 22.27 -6.56
CA LEU A 50 -21.70 20.99 -6.61
C LEU A 50 -22.50 19.93 -7.41
N GLN A 51 -23.83 19.99 -7.39
CA GLN A 51 -24.69 19.14 -8.21
C GLN A 51 -24.61 19.51 -9.70
N GLY A 52 -24.65 20.80 -10.04
CA GLY A 52 -24.62 21.29 -11.42
C GLY A 52 -23.23 21.46 -12.06
N SER A 53 -22.13 21.10 -11.39
CA SER A 53 -20.78 21.36 -11.92
C SER A 53 -19.76 20.25 -11.63
N ALA A 54 -19.36 19.55 -12.69
CA ALA A 54 -18.24 18.61 -12.66
C ALA A 54 -16.91 19.29 -12.27
N ALA A 55 -16.69 20.54 -12.70
CA ALA A 55 -15.49 21.30 -12.35
C ALA A 55 -15.42 21.66 -10.85
N GLU A 56 -16.56 21.98 -10.22
CA GLU A 56 -16.57 22.21 -8.76
C GLU A 56 -16.43 20.90 -7.98
N LEU A 57 -17.04 19.81 -8.46
CA LEU A 57 -16.82 18.48 -7.88
C LEU A 57 -15.34 18.10 -7.93
N GLN A 58 -14.67 18.32 -9.06
CA GLN A 58 -13.23 18.12 -9.18
C GLN A 58 -12.45 18.98 -8.17
N ALA A 59 -12.74 20.28 -8.09
CA ALA A 59 -12.06 21.18 -7.16
C ALA A 59 -12.24 20.80 -5.68
N LEU A 60 -13.37 20.19 -5.31
CA LEU A 60 -13.60 19.63 -3.98
C LEU A 60 -12.80 18.34 -3.74
N ILE A 61 -12.74 17.43 -4.73
CA ILE A 61 -11.92 16.20 -4.68
C ILE A 61 -10.43 16.53 -4.50
N GLU A 62 -9.93 17.58 -5.18
CA GLU A 62 -8.53 18.03 -5.08
C GLU A 62 -8.13 18.48 -3.65
N LEU A 63 -9.09 18.91 -2.83
CA LEU A 63 -8.85 19.28 -1.42
C LEU A 63 -9.11 18.12 -0.44
N ALA A 64 -10.02 17.20 -0.79
CA ALA A 64 -10.45 16.12 0.09
C ALA A 64 -9.37 15.04 0.31
N VAL A 65 -8.44 14.85 -0.63
CA VAL A 65 -7.32 13.91 -0.51
C VAL A 65 -6.00 14.66 -0.65
N VAL A 66 -5.18 14.60 0.39
CA VAL A 66 -3.78 15.02 0.32
C VAL A 66 -2.94 13.82 -0.14
N PRO A 67 -2.37 13.83 -1.35
CA PRO A 67 -1.49 12.76 -1.78
C PRO A 67 -0.15 12.85 -1.05
N GLU A 68 0.30 11.72 -0.51
CA GLU A 68 1.72 11.52 -0.26
C GLU A 68 2.27 10.52 -1.29
N THR A 69 3.28 10.95 -2.04
CA THR A 69 3.98 10.18 -3.06
C THR A 69 5.42 10.71 -3.18
N TRP A 70 6.35 9.85 -3.58
CA TRP A 70 7.75 10.18 -3.81
C TRP A 70 8.41 9.10 -4.66
N PHE A 71 9.52 9.45 -5.32
CA PHE A 71 10.24 8.52 -6.19
C PHE A 71 10.81 7.32 -5.40
N PHE A 72 10.69 6.13 -5.98
CA PHE A 72 11.14 4.86 -5.41
C PHE A 72 10.57 4.52 -4.02
N ARG A 73 9.34 4.95 -3.72
CA ARG A 73 8.52 4.43 -2.60
C ARG A 73 8.35 2.91 -2.76
N ASP A 74 8.66 2.15 -1.71
CA ASP A 74 8.77 0.68 -1.68
C ASP A 74 9.50 0.12 -2.91
N ARG A 75 10.75 0.58 -3.08
CA ARG A 75 11.66 0.29 -4.22
C ARG A 75 11.71 -1.19 -4.62
N GLU A 76 11.49 -2.12 -3.70
CA GLU A 76 11.59 -3.56 -3.97
C GLU A 76 10.45 -4.06 -4.90
N ALA A 77 9.27 -3.43 -4.86
CA ALA A 77 8.21 -3.68 -5.84
C ALA A 77 8.62 -3.21 -7.25
N ILE A 78 9.24 -2.02 -7.32
CA ILE A 78 9.71 -1.40 -8.57
C ILE A 78 10.85 -2.24 -9.20
N PHE A 79 11.83 -2.65 -8.41
CA PHE A 79 12.92 -3.52 -8.88
C PHE A 79 12.45 -4.94 -9.21
N ALA A 80 11.44 -5.46 -8.50
CA ALA A 80 10.81 -6.73 -8.87
C ALA A 80 10.15 -6.66 -10.25
N VAL A 81 9.41 -5.58 -10.55
CA VAL A 81 8.86 -5.36 -11.90
C VAL A 81 9.96 -5.29 -12.95
N ALA A 82 11.03 -4.54 -12.71
CA ALA A 82 12.13 -4.43 -13.66
C ALA A 82 12.81 -5.79 -13.95
N ARG A 83 12.99 -6.63 -12.93
CA ARG A 83 13.51 -8.00 -13.08
C ARG A 83 12.54 -8.90 -13.85
N LEU A 84 11.28 -8.97 -13.42
CA LEU A 84 10.24 -9.84 -14.01
C LEU A 84 9.91 -9.44 -15.45
N ALA A 85 9.91 -8.14 -15.77
CA ALA A 85 9.74 -7.64 -17.13
C ALA A 85 10.86 -8.14 -18.05
N ARG A 86 12.12 -8.09 -17.60
CA ARG A 86 13.26 -8.63 -18.38
C ARG A 86 13.16 -10.15 -18.55
N GLU A 87 12.82 -10.89 -17.50
CA GLU A 87 12.59 -12.34 -17.58
C GLU A 87 11.49 -12.70 -18.59
N ARG A 88 10.40 -11.92 -18.63
CA ARG A 88 9.35 -12.06 -19.63
C ARG A 88 9.86 -11.79 -21.05
N LEU A 89 10.61 -10.70 -21.25
CA LEU A 89 11.12 -10.29 -22.57
C LEU A 89 12.19 -11.23 -23.13
N LEU A 90 12.87 -12.02 -22.29
CA LEU A 90 13.71 -13.13 -22.77
C LEU A 90 12.88 -14.24 -23.43
N SER A 91 11.63 -14.45 -22.98
CA SER A 91 10.72 -15.46 -23.53
C SER A 91 9.81 -14.92 -24.65
N GLN A 92 9.50 -13.63 -24.62
CA GLN A 92 8.55 -12.96 -25.51
C GLN A 92 9.07 -11.55 -25.91
N PRO A 93 10.16 -11.45 -26.67
CA PRO A 93 10.87 -10.19 -26.91
C PRO A 93 10.03 -9.14 -27.67
N ASP A 94 9.12 -9.60 -28.53
CA ASP A 94 8.26 -8.77 -29.39
C ASP A 94 6.92 -8.39 -28.73
N VAL A 95 6.65 -8.84 -27.51
CA VAL A 95 5.38 -8.57 -26.79
C VAL A 95 5.64 -7.53 -25.69
N PRO A 96 5.20 -6.27 -25.86
CA PRO A 96 5.46 -5.25 -24.85
C PRO A 96 4.84 -5.58 -23.49
N VAL A 97 5.61 -5.35 -22.44
CA VAL A 97 5.17 -5.44 -21.05
C VAL A 97 4.20 -4.30 -20.77
N ARG A 98 2.97 -4.64 -20.36
CA ARG A 98 1.94 -3.66 -19.99
C ARG A 98 1.94 -3.48 -18.48
N ILE A 99 2.25 -2.27 -18.02
CA ILE A 99 2.20 -1.86 -16.62
C ILE A 99 1.04 -0.88 -16.43
N LEU A 100 0.30 -1.04 -15.33
CA LEU A 100 -0.74 -0.12 -14.88
C LEU A 100 -0.35 0.47 -13.51
N SER A 101 -0.54 1.78 -13.32
CA SER A 101 -0.43 2.45 -12.01
C SER A 101 -1.69 3.27 -11.74
N LEU A 102 -2.44 2.93 -10.68
CA LEU A 102 -3.63 3.68 -10.26
C LEU A 102 -3.91 3.55 -8.75
N PRO A 103 -4.13 4.65 -8.01
CA PRO A 103 -3.91 6.04 -8.41
C PRO A 103 -2.40 6.36 -8.56
N CYS A 104 -2.03 7.05 -9.63
CA CYS A 104 -0.64 7.41 -9.91
C CYS A 104 -0.19 8.76 -9.29
N SER A 105 -1.13 9.53 -8.74
CA SER A 105 -0.91 10.83 -8.11
C SER A 105 -0.12 11.80 -9.02
N THR A 106 0.92 12.44 -8.52
CA THR A 106 1.81 13.35 -9.26
C THR A 106 2.85 12.61 -10.11
N GLY A 107 2.70 11.29 -10.33
CA GLY A 107 3.45 10.51 -11.32
C GLY A 107 4.78 9.91 -10.86
N GLU A 108 5.21 10.13 -9.61
CA GLU A 108 6.49 9.59 -9.13
C GLU A 108 6.57 8.06 -9.19
N GLU A 109 5.48 7.33 -8.95
CA GLU A 109 5.44 5.88 -9.06
C GLU A 109 5.69 5.37 -10.50
N PRO A 110 4.84 5.70 -11.51
CA PRO A 110 5.04 5.18 -12.86
C PRO A 110 6.36 5.65 -13.48
N TYR A 111 6.85 6.84 -13.14
CA TYR A 111 8.19 7.27 -13.54
C TYR A 111 9.32 6.51 -12.83
N SER A 112 9.15 6.10 -11.57
CA SER A 112 10.13 5.21 -10.90
C SER A 112 10.19 3.85 -11.59
N VAL A 113 9.06 3.31 -12.03
CA VAL A 113 8.99 2.07 -12.81
C VAL A 113 9.65 2.26 -14.18
N ALA A 114 9.37 3.35 -14.89
CA ALA A 114 10.04 3.65 -16.17
C ALA A 114 11.56 3.76 -16.03
N MET A 115 12.05 4.48 -15.01
CA MET A 115 13.49 4.57 -14.70
C MET A 115 14.09 3.20 -14.42
N ALA A 116 13.45 2.37 -13.59
CA ALA A 116 13.96 1.04 -13.24
C ALA A 116 13.98 0.07 -14.43
N LEU A 117 12.98 0.13 -15.33
CA LEU A 117 12.94 -0.68 -16.56
C LEU A 117 14.09 -0.31 -17.51
N LEU A 118 14.30 0.99 -17.74
CA LEU A 118 15.38 1.49 -18.59
C LEU A 118 16.76 1.16 -18.00
N GLU A 119 16.95 1.32 -16.70
CA GLU A 119 18.20 0.92 -16.00
C GLU A 119 18.43 -0.59 -16.01
N ALA A 120 17.38 -1.41 -16.06
CA ALA A 120 17.46 -2.86 -16.19
C ALA A 120 17.74 -3.35 -17.62
N GLY A 121 17.89 -2.44 -18.59
CA GLY A 121 18.17 -2.74 -20.00
C GLY A 121 16.92 -3.03 -20.84
N VAL A 122 15.72 -2.74 -20.35
CA VAL A 122 14.48 -2.89 -21.13
C VAL A 122 14.36 -1.72 -22.10
N MET A 123 14.19 -2.01 -23.39
CA MET A 123 14.12 -0.97 -24.42
C MET A 123 12.77 -0.21 -24.34
N PRO A 124 12.73 1.11 -24.65
CA PRO A 124 11.49 1.90 -24.66
C PRO A 124 10.32 1.29 -25.43
N SER A 125 10.57 0.56 -26.52
CA SER A 125 9.54 -0.10 -27.33
C SER A 125 8.98 -1.37 -26.70
N GLN A 126 9.61 -1.91 -25.65
CA GLN A 126 9.27 -3.18 -25.01
C GLN A 126 8.36 -3.03 -23.78
N PHE A 127 7.92 -1.81 -23.44
CA PHE A 127 6.96 -1.60 -22.37
C PHE A 127 6.03 -0.41 -22.63
N VAL A 128 4.89 -0.42 -21.95
CA VAL A 128 3.94 0.70 -21.89
C VAL A 128 3.46 0.82 -20.45
N ILE A 129 3.50 2.03 -19.91
CA ILE A 129 2.94 2.33 -18.58
C ILE A 129 1.69 3.20 -18.77
N ASP A 130 0.52 2.62 -18.51
CA ASP A 130 -0.75 3.34 -18.47
C ASP A 130 -0.98 3.79 -17.00
N ALA A 131 -1.22 5.08 -16.76
CA ALA A 131 -1.25 5.69 -15.43
C ALA A 131 -2.51 6.55 -15.23
N TYR A 132 -3.26 6.30 -14.16
CA TYR A 132 -4.56 6.93 -13.92
C TYR A 132 -4.64 7.58 -12.54
N ASP A 133 -5.34 8.71 -12.44
CA ASP A 133 -5.75 9.32 -11.17
C ASP A 133 -7.09 10.03 -11.34
N ILE A 134 -7.83 10.20 -10.24
CA ILE A 134 -9.07 10.99 -10.21
C ILE A 134 -8.76 12.50 -10.15
N ARG A 135 -7.57 12.89 -9.70
CA ARG A 135 -7.14 14.27 -9.51
C ARG A 135 -6.39 14.82 -10.72
N THR A 136 -7.14 15.47 -11.61
CA THR A 136 -6.65 16.15 -12.82
C THR A 136 -5.43 17.04 -12.57
N ARG A 137 -5.39 17.80 -11.46
CA ARG A 137 -4.25 18.66 -11.12
C ARG A 137 -2.97 17.85 -10.85
N SER A 138 -3.10 16.63 -10.32
CA SER A 138 -1.95 15.76 -10.08
C SER A 138 -1.42 15.17 -11.39
N LEU A 139 -2.31 14.86 -12.34
CA LEU A 139 -1.95 14.47 -13.70
C LEU A 139 -1.28 15.60 -14.48
N GLU A 140 -1.69 16.86 -14.28
CA GLU A 140 -1.01 18.03 -14.85
C GLU A 140 0.44 18.16 -14.35
N ILE A 141 0.66 17.99 -13.05
CA ILE A 141 2.02 17.97 -12.44
C ILE A 141 2.83 16.79 -12.99
N ALA A 142 2.23 15.60 -13.06
CA ALA A 142 2.87 14.41 -13.61
C ALA A 142 3.28 14.60 -15.08
N ALA A 143 2.38 15.17 -15.90
CA ALA A 143 2.64 15.46 -17.30
C ALA A 143 3.74 16.52 -17.48
N ALA A 144 3.77 17.57 -16.64
CA ALA A 144 4.83 18.58 -16.63
C ALA A 144 6.19 17.98 -16.22
N GLY A 145 6.19 17.02 -15.30
CA GLY A 145 7.38 16.29 -14.86
C GLY A 145 8.39 17.15 -14.09
N VAL A 146 7.94 18.21 -13.42
CA VAL A 146 8.77 19.10 -12.60
C VAL A 146 8.45 18.87 -11.12
N TYR A 147 9.46 18.52 -10.34
CA TYR A 147 9.32 18.03 -8.97
C TYR A 147 10.11 18.86 -7.97
N GLY A 148 9.47 19.14 -6.83
CA GLY A 148 10.11 19.80 -5.68
C GLY A 148 10.82 18.80 -4.76
N ARG A 149 11.47 19.32 -3.70
CA ARG A 149 12.24 18.51 -2.73
C ARG A 149 11.45 17.36 -2.10
N ASN A 150 10.15 17.54 -1.89
CA ASN A 150 9.30 16.58 -1.17
C ASN A 150 9.11 15.23 -1.91
N SER A 151 9.27 15.22 -3.23
CA SER A 151 9.23 14.02 -4.08
C SER A 151 10.53 13.19 -4.01
N PHE A 152 11.60 13.73 -3.39
CA PHE A 152 12.90 13.07 -3.24
C PHE A 152 13.18 12.76 -1.76
N ARG A 153 12.63 11.64 -1.27
CA ARG A 153 12.79 11.19 0.13
C ARG A 153 13.89 10.14 0.27
N GLY A 154 14.49 10.07 1.46
CA GLY A 154 15.53 9.09 1.79
C GLY A 154 16.93 9.45 1.26
N GLN A 155 17.87 8.53 1.42
CA GLN A 155 19.29 8.76 1.08
C GLN A 155 19.67 8.28 -0.33
N ALA A 156 18.88 7.39 -0.94
CA ALA A 156 19.20 6.74 -2.21
C ALA A 156 18.81 7.58 -3.44
N LEU A 157 19.30 8.82 -3.52
CA LEU A 157 18.89 9.80 -4.55
C LEU A 157 19.71 9.78 -5.84
N GLY A 158 20.61 8.80 -6.03
CA GLY A 158 21.48 8.74 -7.22
C GLY A 158 20.73 8.61 -8.57
N PHE A 159 19.47 8.18 -8.56
CA PHE A 159 18.61 8.20 -9.76
C PHE A 159 18.27 9.64 -10.20
N ARG A 160 18.15 10.58 -9.26
CA ARG A 160 17.81 11.99 -9.56
C ARG A 160 18.90 12.59 -10.45
N ASP A 161 20.15 12.39 -10.07
CA ASP A 161 21.30 13.00 -10.74
C ASP A 161 21.57 12.35 -12.12
N ARG A 162 21.00 11.15 -12.39
CA ARG A 162 21.01 10.49 -13.70
C ARG A 162 19.87 10.93 -14.62
N HIS A 163 18.67 11.15 -14.06
CA HIS A 163 17.41 11.21 -14.83
C HIS A 163 16.71 12.58 -14.81
N PHE A 164 17.22 13.55 -14.04
CA PHE A 164 16.63 14.88 -13.90
C PHE A 164 17.63 15.98 -14.18
N MET A 165 17.12 17.11 -14.66
CA MET A 165 17.84 18.36 -14.83
C MET A 165 17.37 19.36 -13.77
N THR A 166 18.29 20.15 -13.21
CA THR A 166 17.92 21.22 -12.28
C THR A 166 17.30 22.38 -13.06
N VAL A 167 16.16 22.87 -12.61
CA VAL A 167 15.42 24.02 -13.16
C VAL A 167 15.03 24.96 -12.03
N GLU A 168 14.60 26.19 -12.34
CA GLU A 168 14.25 27.21 -11.33
C GLU A 168 13.25 26.70 -10.28
N GLN A 169 12.27 25.91 -10.69
CA GLN A 169 11.20 25.39 -9.83
C GLN A 169 11.51 23.99 -9.21
N GLY A 170 12.74 23.47 -9.36
CA GLY A 170 13.15 22.19 -8.78
C GLY A 170 13.91 21.31 -9.76
N TRP A 171 13.39 20.10 -10.00
CA TRP A 171 14.01 19.11 -10.88
C TRP A 171 13.04 18.65 -11.95
N GLN A 172 13.41 18.81 -13.22
CA GLN A 172 12.64 18.36 -14.37
C GLN A 172 13.12 16.97 -14.82
N LEU A 173 12.19 16.01 -14.90
CA LEU A 173 12.45 14.67 -15.41
C LEU A 173 12.74 14.72 -16.93
N GLN A 174 13.74 13.95 -17.37
CA GLN A 174 14.11 13.85 -18.77
C GLN A 174 12.93 13.40 -19.66
N GLU A 175 12.82 14.02 -20.83
CA GLU A 175 11.70 13.79 -21.76
C GLU A 175 11.61 12.34 -22.24
N ALA A 176 12.76 11.67 -22.41
CA ALA A 176 12.83 10.26 -22.81
C ALA A 176 12.08 9.33 -21.84
N ILE A 177 12.07 9.65 -20.54
CA ILE A 177 11.36 8.90 -19.50
C ILE A 177 9.90 9.36 -19.45
N ARG A 178 9.63 10.67 -19.55
CA ARG A 178 8.27 11.23 -19.58
C ARG A 178 7.41 10.60 -20.68
N ARG A 179 7.98 10.36 -21.86
CA ARG A 179 7.30 9.72 -23.01
C ARG A 179 6.93 8.24 -22.80
N GLN A 180 7.43 7.56 -21.75
CA GLN A 180 7.10 6.15 -21.47
C GLN A 180 5.79 5.97 -20.69
N VAL A 181 5.25 7.05 -20.10
CA VAL A 181 4.06 7.00 -19.25
C VAL A 181 2.89 7.74 -19.91
N ARG A 182 1.74 7.08 -19.95
CA ARG A 182 0.49 7.61 -20.51
C ARG A 182 -0.44 7.96 -19.36
N PHE A 183 -0.54 9.25 -19.05
CA PHE A 183 -1.44 9.76 -18.02
C PHE A 183 -2.85 10.00 -18.58
N ALA A 184 -3.87 9.56 -17.85
CA ALA A 184 -5.27 9.84 -18.16
C ALA A 184 -6.13 9.97 -16.90
N PRO A 185 -7.17 10.81 -16.89
CA PRO A 185 -8.12 10.86 -15.78
C PRO A 185 -8.87 9.54 -15.67
N GLY A 186 -9.01 9.02 -14.45
CA GLY A 186 -9.68 7.75 -14.21
C GLY A 186 -10.11 7.59 -12.75
N ASN A 187 -11.33 7.11 -12.55
CA ASN A 187 -11.86 6.80 -11.23
C ASN A 187 -12.02 5.28 -11.10
N LEU A 188 -11.34 4.68 -10.12
CA LEU A 188 -11.43 3.26 -9.77
C LEU A 188 -12.87 2.76 -9.56
N LEU A 189 -13.80 3.65 -9.22
CA LEU A 189 -15.19 3.34 -8.90
C LEU A 189 -16.17 3.65 -10.03
N ALA A 190 -15.69 4.19 -11.15
CA ALA A 190 -16.54 4.40 -12.32
C ALA A 190 -16.89 3.04 -12.97
N PRO A 191 -18.17 2.72 -13.24
CA PRO A 191 -18.57 1.39 -13.73
C PRO A 191 -17.89 0.93 -15.03
N ASP A 192 -17.48 1.88 -15.88
CA ASP A 192 -16.83 1.63 -17.17
C ASP A 192 -15.29 1.73 -17.11
N MET A 193 -14.71 2.00 -15.93
CA MET A 193 -13.27 2.19 -15.74
C MET A 193 -12.49 0.97 -16.25
N LEU A 194 -11.66 1.20 -17.26
CA LEU A 194 -10.82 0.18 -17.90
C LEU A 194 -11.57 -1.06 -18.43
N ARG A 195 -12.91 -1.03 -18.58
CA ARG A 195 -13.71 -2.19 -19.04
C ARG A 195 -13.29 -2.72 -20.41
N GLN A 196 -12.73 -1.84 -21.26
CA GLN A 196 -12.21 -2.18 -22.60
C GLN A 196 -10.67 -2.22 -22.65
N ALA A 197 -9.97 -2.10 -21.52
CA ALA A 197 -8.51 -2.09 -21.49
C ALA A 197 -7.95 -3.50 -21.72
N ALA A 198 -6.89 -3.59 -22.54
CA ALA A 198 -6.14 -4.83 -22.68
C ALA A 198 -5.44 -5.20 -21.35
N PRO A 199 -5.52 -6.46 -20.89
CA PRO A 199 -4.93 -6.89 -19.62
C PRO A 199 -3.44 -6.57 -19.46
N TYR A 200 -3.03 -6.41 -18.20
CA TYR A 200 -1.70 -5.97 -17.78
C TYR A 200 -0.86 -7.12 -17.24
N ASP A 201 0.46 -6.99 -17.36
CA ASP A 201 1.46 -7.88 -16.75
C ASP A 201 1.75 -7.49 -15.30
N PHE A 202 1.78 -6.19 -15.03
CA PHE A 202 2.03 -5.64 -13.70
C PHE A 202 1.02 -4.53 -13.39
N ILE A 203 0.50 -4.52 -12.17
CA ILE A 203 -0.44 -3.49 -11.70
C ILE A 203 0.05 -2.95 -10.36
N PHE A 204 0.16 -1.64 -10.21
CA PHE A 204 0.35 -0.98 -8.93
C PHE A 204 -0.98 -0.34 -8.50
N CYS A 205 -1.46 -0.71 -7.32
CA CYS A 205 -2.61 -0.08 -6.67
C CYS A 205 -2.32 0.06 -5.18
N ARG A 206 -1.73 1.21 -4.81
CA ARG A 206 -0.99 1.38 -3.56
C ARG A 206 -1.46 2.58 -2.75
N ASN A 207 -1.56 2.37 -1.44
CA ASN A 207 -1.86 3.36 -0.42
C ASN A 207 -3.15 4.15 -0.72
N VAL A 208 -4.18 3.46 -1.24
CA VAL A 208 -5.50 4.01 -1.61
C VAL A 208 -6.66 3.21 -1.02
N LEU A 209 -6.54 1.88 -0.98
CA LEU A 209 -7.59 0.96 -0.51
C LEU A 209 -7.82 1.12 1.00
N ILE A 210 -6.81 1.59 1.73
CA ILE A 210 -6.89 1.98 3.14
C ILE A 210 -7.96 3.05 3.43
N TYR A 211 -8.35 3.85 2.43
CA TYR A 211 -9.38 4.88 2.57
C TYR A 211 -10.78 4.40 2.20
N PHE A 212 -10.94 3.18 1.67
CA PHE A 212 -12.21 2.69 1.13
C PHE A 212 -12.98 1.81 2.13
N GLU A 213 -14.31 1.87 2.06
CA GLU A 213 -15.17 0.95 2.81
C GLU A 213 -15.04 -0.50 2.29
N ARG A 214 -15.30 -1.51 3.13
CA ARG A 214 -15.07 -2.94 2.80
C ARG A 214 -15.79 -3.43 1.53
N GLU A 215 -16.95 -2.86 1.21
CA GLU A 215 -17.68 -3.17 -0.03
C GLU A 215 -16.94 -2.61 -1.25
N VAL A 216 -16.52 -1.35 -1.17
CA VAL A 216 -15.72 -0.66 -2.20
C VAL A 216 -14.37 -1.36 -2.40
N GLN A 217 -13.69 -1.76 -1.31
CA GLN A 217 -12.46 -2.55 -1.37
C GLN A 217 -12.65 -3.84 -2.18
N ARG A 218 -13.72 -4.62 -1.91
CA ARG A 218 -14.02 -5.85 -2.66
C ARG A 218 -14.30 -5.59 -4.14
N GLN A 219 -15.03 -4.53 -4.46
CA GLN A 219 -15.31 -4.13 -5.85
C GLN A 219 -14.02 -3.77 -6.60
N VAL A 220 -13.13 -2.98 -5.98
CA VAL A 220 -11.83 -2.61 -6.56
C VAL A 220 -10.91 -3.82 -6.72
N VAL A 221 -10.81 -4.72 -5.73
CA VAL A 221 -10.05 -5.97 -5.85
C VAL A 221 -10.55 -6.79 -7.04
N SER A 222 -11.87 -6.93 -7.21
CA SER A 222 -12.45 -7.67 -8.35
C SER A 222 -12.15 -7.00 -9.70
N LEU A 223 -12.15 -5.67 -9.77
CA LEU A 223 -11.74 -4.94 -10.98
C LEU A 223 -10.26 -5.22 -11.30
N LEU A 224 -9.37 -5.12 -10.30
CA LEU A 224 -7.94 -5.39 -10.48
C LEU A 224 -7.68 -6.84 -10.92
N GLU A 225 -8.36 -7.84 -10.32
CA GLU A 225 -8.33 -9.25 -10.75
C GLU A 225 -8.71 -9.41 -12.24
N SER A 226 -9.70 -8.65 -12.72
CA SER A 226 -10.16 -8.71 -14.13
C SER A 226 -9.14 -8.14 -15.11
N LEU A 227 -8.35 -7.15 -14.68
CA LEU A 227 -7.32 -6.48 -15.49
C LEU A 227 -5.99 -7.24 -15.57
N MET A 228 -5.80 -8.27 -14.76
CA MET A 228 -4.60 -9.12 -14.75
C MET A 228 -4.58 -10.14 -15.90
N LYS A 229 -3.46 -10.23 -16.63
CA LYS A 229 -3.08 -11.45 -17.38
C LYS A 229 -2.94 -12.67 -16.44
N PRO A 230 -2.90 -13.92 -16.94
CA PRO A 230 -2.77 -15.12 -16.10
C PRO A 230 -1.58 -15.07 -15.13
N ASP A 231 -0.39 -14.72 -15.64
CA ASP A 231 0.86 -14.67 -14.87
C ASP A 231 1.18 -13.28 -14.27
N ALA A 232 0.18 -12.39 -14.20
CA ALA A 232 0.39 -11.02 -13.76
C ALA A 232 0.63 -10.88 -12.25
N VAL A 233 1.26 -9.78 -11.85
CA VAL A 233 1.47 -9.43 -10.43
C VAL A 233 0.86 -8.07 -10.11
N ILE A 234 -0.01 -8.01 -9.11
CA ILE A 234 -0.48 -6.77 -8.47
C ILE A 234 0.46 -6.45 -7.30
N PHE A 235 0.90 -5.20 -7.16
CA PHE A 235 1.65 -4.67 -6.04
C PHE A 235 0.78 -3.67 -5.28
N VAL A 236 0.69 -3.83 -3.95
CA VAL A 236 -0.13 -2.99 -3.05
C VAL A 236 0.70 -2.42 -1.90
N GLY A 237 0.15 -1.46 -1.16
CA GLY A 237 0.82 -0.90 0.02
C GLY A 237 0.98 -1.95 1.13
N PRO A 238 1.96 -1.80 2.03
CA PRO A 238 2.17 -2.74 3.15
C PRO A 238 0.89 -2.98 3.95
N ALA A 239 0.12 -1.91 4.17
CA ALA A 239 -1.14 -1.89 4.89
C ALA A 239 -2.30 -2.63 4.19
N GLU A 240 -2.19 -2.91 2.89
CA GLU A 240 -3.27 -3.36 2.00
C GLU A 240 -3.14 -4.83 1.62
N GLY A 241 -1.98 -5.46 1.85
CA GLY A 241 -1.71 -6.84 1.45
C GLY A 241 -2.70 -7.88 2.01
N GLY A 242 -3.39 -7.59 3.12
CA GLY A 242 -4.47 -8.44 3.62
C GLY A 242 -5.70 -8.49 2.71
N LEU A 243 -5.99 -7.43 1.95
CA LEU A 243 -7.13 -7.33 1.02
C LEU A 243 -6.92 -8.15 -0.25
N MET A 244 -5.67 -8.43 -0.60
CA MET A 244 -5.29 -9.19 -1.80
C MET A 244 -5.20 -10.70 -1.55
N LEU A 245 -5.52 -11.17 -0.36
CA LEU A 245 -5.59 -12.60 -0.04
C LEU A 245 -7.00 -13.11 -0.26
N SER A 246 -7.17 -13.93 -1.31
CA SER A 246 -8.46 -14.52 -1.67
C SER A 246 -8.28 -15.99 -2.06
N PRO A 247 -9.35 -16.74 -2.36
CA PRO A 247 -9.24 -18.05 -3.01
C PRO A 247 -8.57 -17.97 -4.41
N ARG A 248 -8.60 -16.80 -5.06
CA ARG A 248 -8.14 -16.55 -6.43
C ARG A 248 -6.76 -15.90 -6.50
N LEU A 249 -6.34 -15.18 -5.46
CA LEU A 249 -5.06 -14.50 -5.36
C LEU A 249 -4.19 -15.09 -4.26
N GLU A 250 -2.89 -15.14 -4.51
CA GLU A 250 -1.88 -15.56 -3.53
C GLU A 250 -0.68 -14.61 -3.56
N SER A 251 0.13 -14.62 -2.50
CA SER A 251 1.39 -13.88 -2.50
C SER A 251 2.31 -14.39 -3.61
N ALA A 252 2.90 -13.47 -4.37
CA ALA A 252 3.90 -13.77 -5.39
C ALA A 252 5.26 -14.23 -4.80
N GLY A 253 5.41 -14.24 -3.46
CA GLY A 253 6.64 -14.67 -2.77
C GLY A 253 7.81 -13.69 -2.89
N ILE A 254 7.55 -12.46 -3.32
CA ILE A 254 8.55 -11.40 -3.50
C ILE A 254 8.66 -10.63 -2.18
N ALA A 255 9.78 -10.81 -1.47
CA ALA A 255 10.03 -10.15 -0.19
C ALA A 255 9.93 -8.63 -0.31
N LEU A 256 9.31 -7.97 0.68
CA LEU A 256 9.14 -6.52 0.82
C LEU A 256 8.39 -5.80 -0.32
N ALA A 257 7.99 -6.50 -1.38
CA ALA A 257 7.31 -5.93 -2.54
C ALA A 257 5.77 -5.92 -2.42
N PHE A 258 5.20 -6.67 -1.48
CA PHE A 258 3.74 -6.83 -1.34
C PHE A 258 3.03 -7.21 -2.66
N GLY A 259 3.68 -8.11 -3.41
CA GLY A 259 3.20 -8.61 -4.69
C GLY A 259 2.25 -9.81 -4.55
N PHE A 260 1.19 -9.83 -5.36
CA PHE A 260 0.14 -10.86 -5.40
C PHE A 260 -0.13 -11.30 -6.83
N ARG A 261 -0.35 -12.59 -7.06
CA ARG A 261 -0.59 -13.20 -8.37
C ARG A 261 -1.85 -14.06 -8.36
N LYS A 262 -2.38 -14.40 -9.53
CA LYS A 262 -3.46 -15.39 -9.65
C LYS A 262 -2.96 -16.76 -9.16
N ARG A 263 -3.76 -17.41 -8.32
CA ARG A 263 -3.50 -18.78 -7.86
C ARG A 263 -3.68 -19.71 -9.04
N VAL A 264 -2.60 -20.40 -9.42
CA VAL A 264 -2.69 -21.49 -10.40
C VAL A 264 -3.42 -22.65 -9.72
N ALA A 265 -4.46 -23.17 -10.37
CA ALA A 265 -5.14 -24.38 -9.90
C ALA A 265 -4.16 -25.55 -10.00
N VAL A 266 -3.57 -25.93 -8.87
CA VAL A 266 -2.76 -27.16 -8.79
C VAL A 266 -3.73 -28.33 -8.90
N GLU A 267 -3.78 -28.97 -10.07
CA GLU A 267 -4.32 -30.33 -10.18
C GLU A 267 -3.58 -31.19 -9.16
N LYS A 268 -4.30 -31.68 -8.14
CA LYS A 268 -3.70 -32.56 -7.13
C LYS A 268 -3.22 -33.83 -7.85
N PRO A 269 -1.90 -34.14 -7.86
CA PRO A 269 -1.44 -35.41 -8.37
C PRO A 269 -2.02 -36.49 -7.46
N ALA A 270 -2.78 -37.42 -8.02
CA ALA A 270 -3.51 -38.45 -7.26
C ALA A 270 -2.58 -39.57 -6.74
N TRP A 271 -1.58 -39.22 -5.92
CA TRP A 271 -0.84 -40.20 -5.14
C TRP A 271 -1.63 -40.53 -3.87
N ARG A 272 -1.85 -41.82 -3.65
CA ARG A 272 -2.63 -42.33 -2.51
C ARG A 272 -1.89 -42.05 -1.21
N GLU A 273 -2.59 -41.48 -0.22
CA GLU A 273 -2.14 -41.46 1.16
C GLU A 273 -2.01 -42.89 1.68
N THR A 274 -0.82 -43.45 1.58
CA THR A 274 -0.45 -44.64 2.34
C THR A 274 -0.15 -44.15 3.74
N VAL A 275 -1.13 -44.30 4.63
CA VAL A 275 -1.04 -43.87 6.03
C VAL A 275 0.06 -44.66 6.73
N LEU A 276 1.26 -44.09 6.78
CA LEU A 276 2.29 -44.55 7.70
C LEU A 276 1.88 -44.10 9.10
N ALA A 277 1.38 -45.03 9.90
CA ALA A 277 0.95 -44.75 11.26
C ALA A 277 2.12 -44.18 12.08
N ALA A 278 2.01 -42.92 12.48
CA ALA A 278 3.06 -42.25 13.23
C ALA A 278 3.14 -42.80 14.67
N ALA A 279 4.28 -43.37 15.04
CA ALA A 279 4.59 -43.70 16.42
C ALA A 279 4.68 -42.41 17.26
N GLN A 280 4.07 -42.40 18.45
CA GLN A 280 4.11 -41.25 19.34
C GLN A 280 5.50 -41.07 19.96
N PRO A 281 6.05 -39.84 20.03
CA PRO A 281 7.28 -39.56 20.74
C PRO A 281 7.07 -39.58 22.27
N PRO A 282 8.09 -39.96 23.07
CA PRO A 282 7.97 -40.05 24.53
C PRO A 282 7.92 -38.67 25.20
N VAL A 283 7.18 -38.59 26.31
CA VAL A 283 6.98 -37.37 27.11
C VAL A 283 8.25 -37.03 27.91
N ALA A 284 8.70 -35.77 27.83
CA ALA A 284 9.86 -35.28 28.56
C ALA A 284 9.51 -34.79 29.98
N ALA A 285 10.44 -35.00 30.93
CA ALA A 285 10.30 -34.62 32.34
C ALA A 285 10.53 -33.10 32.60
N PRO A 286 10.01 -32.52 33.70
CA PRO A 286 10.07 -31.08 33.95
C PRO A 286 11.44 -30.59 34.48
N VAL A 287 11.77 -29.33 34.14
CA VAL A 287 13.02 -28.65 34.51
C VAL A 287 12.79 -27.66 35.67
N PRO A 288 13.69 -27.57 36.67
CA PRO A 288 13.52 -26.67 37.83
C PRO A 288 13.78 -25.18 37.51
N PRO A 289 13.25 -24.24 38.32
CA PRO A 289 13.28 -22.81 38.02
C PRO A 289 14.64 -22.13 38.30
N ARG A 290 15.00 -21.16 37.45
CA ARG A 290 16.23 -20.36 37.59
C ARG A 290 15.95 -19.06 38.36
N ARG A 291 16.80 -18.73 39.34
CA ARG A 291 16.68 -17.53 40.21
C ARG A 291 16.96 -16.23 39.45
N ALA A 292 16.28 -15.16 39.84
CA ALA A 292 16.49 -13.80 39.34
C ALA A 292 17.75 -13.13 39.94
N ARG A 293 18.31 -12.14 39.23
CA ARG A 293 19.28 -11.16 39.75
C ARG A 293 18.59 -9.79 39.88
N PRO A 294 18.88 -8.99 40.92
CA PRO A 294 18.35 -7.64 41.06
C PRO A 294 19.04 -6.65 40.12
N ALA A 295 18.29 -5.62 39.70
CA ALA A 295 18.80 -4.46 38.96
C ALA A 295 19.28 -3.37 39.93
N ALA A 296 20.27 -2.57 39.51
CA ALA A 296 20.80 -1.43 40.26
C ALA A 296 20.26 -0.08 39.71
N LEU A 297 20.36 0.98 40.53
CA LEU A 297 19.63 2.24 40.38
C LEU A 297 20.15 3.19 39.26
N ALA A 298 19.30 4.16 38.93
CA ALA A 298 19.49 5.22 37.95
C ALA A 298 20.36 6.41 38.43
N SER A 299 20.73 7.29 37.50
CA SER A 299 21.12 8.69 37.75
C SER A 299 20.88 9.58 36.50
N ALA A 300 20.96 10.90 36.67
CA ALA A 300 20.76 11.96 35.66
C ALA A 300 21.76 13.12 35.92
N ALA A 301 21.86 14.22 35.18
CA ALA A 301 21.05 14.79 34.08
C ALA A 301 21.92 15.69 33.17
N ASP A 302 21.28 16.53 32.33
CA ASP A 302 21.82 17.76 31.70
C ASP A 302 22.92 17.61 30.61
N THR A 303 23.12 18.54 29.65
CA THR A 303 22.55 19.88 29.33
C THR A 303 22.40 20.08 27.79
N GLY A 304 21.85 21.22 27.32
CA GLY A 304 21.49 21.60 25.92
C GLY A 304 22.51 21.39 24.77
N ILE A 305 22.19 21.68 23.50
CA ILE A 305 21.64 22.93 22.91
C ILE A 305 20.80 22.64 21.64
N LYS A 306 19.81 23.50 21.31
CA LYS A 306 19.03 23.47 20.05
C LYS A 306 19.63 24.39 18.97
N PRO A 307 19.50 24.02 17.68
CA PRO A 307 19.24 24.99 16.61
C PRO A 307 17.76 24.98 16.15
N PHE A 308 17.31 26.11 15.63
CA PHE A 308 15.92 26.40 15.26
C PHE A 308 15.68 26.12 13.76
N ALA A 309 14.57 25.47 13.41
CA ALA A 309 14.08 25.36 12.04
C ALA A 309 12.57 25.64 12.00
N ALA A 310 12.13 26.45 11.06
CA ALA A 310 10.78 27.03 11.02
C ALA A 310 9.68 25.96 10.77
N PRO A 311 8.44 26.19 11.23
CA PRO A 311 7.37 25.21 11.11
C PRO A 311 6.92 25.04 9.65
N VAL A 312 7.07 23.81 9.15
CA VAL A 312 6.26 23.32 8.03
C VAL A 312 4.80 23.27 8.52
N PRO A 313 3.81 23.79 7.78
CA PRO A 313 2.41 23.75 8.23
C PRO A 313 1.96 22.29 8.40
N ALA A 314 1.56 21.94 9.63
CA ALA A 314 1.12 20.59 9.95
C ALA A 314 -0.20 20.27 9.25
N PRO A 315 -0.38 19.05 8.69
CA PRO A 315 -1.69 18.58 8.25
C PRO A 315 -2.65 18.57 9.46
N LEU A 316 -3.80 19.20 9.30
CA LEU A 316 -4.67 19.58 10.41
C LEU A 316 -5.42 18.38 11.03
N SER A 317 -5.42 18.35 12.36
CA SER A 317 -6.21 17.49 13.27
C SER A 317 -6.16 15.97 13.08
N ALA A 318 -4.99 15.37 13.29
CA ALA A 318 -4.83 13.92 13.50
C ALA A 318 -5.28 13.42 14.90
N SER A 319 -6.19 14.14 15.58
CA SER A 319 -6.57 13.93 16.98
C SER A 319 -7.89 13.18 17.19
N SER A 320 -8.65 12.89 16.13
CA SER A 320 -9.95 12.21 16.19
C SER A 320 -9.98 10.84 15.50
N GLN A 321 -8.87 10.40 14.91
CA GLN A 321 -8.73 9.07 14.30
C GLN A 321 -8.21 8.05 15.33
N PRO A 322 -8.69 6.79 15.32
CA PRO A 322 -8.13 5.71 16.12
C PRO A 322 -6.62 5.52 15.90
N LEU A 323 -5.87 5.26 16.98
CA LEU A 323 -4.40 5.21 16.94
C LEU A 323 -3.83 4.28 15.86
N LEU A 324 -4.38 3.06 15.70
CA LEU A 324 -3.92 2.11 14.68
C LEU A 324 -4.18 2.56 13.24
N GLN A 325 -5.22 3.36 13.01
CA GLN A 325 -5.51 3.91 11.69
C GLN A 325 -4.49 5.01 11.35
N ARG A 326 -4.21 5.89 12.31
CA ARG A 326 -3.16 6.91 12.16
C ARG A 326 -1.77 6.28 12.02
N ALA A 327 -1.49 5.19 12.74
CA ALA A 327 -0.26 4.40 12.58
C ALA A 327 -0.13 3.82 11.16
N ARG A 328 -1.24 3.34 10.58
CA ARG A 328 -1.29 2.81 9.21
C ARG A 328 -0.96 3.89 8.18
N LEU A 329 -1.60 5.06 8.28
CA LEU A 329 -1.30 6.22 7.44
C LEU A 329 0.17 6.64 7.52
N LEU A 330 0.78 6.63 8.71
CA LEU A 330 2.20 6.93 8.89
C LEU A 330 3.12 5.84 8.33
N ALA A 331 2.75 4.56 8.45
CA ALA A 331 3.50 3.44 7.89
C ALA A 331 3.51 3.52 6.35
N ASP A 332 2.35 3.75 5.75
CA ASP A 332 2.22 3.98 4.31
C ASP A 332 3.01 5.23 3.88
N ALA A 333 2.97 6.32 4.65
CA ALA A 333 3.77 7.53 4.40
C ALA A 333 5.29 7.36 4.64
N GLY A 334 5.77 6.15 4.93
CA GLY A 334 7.19 5.84 5.17
C GLY A 334 7.74 6.39 6.48
N GLN A 335 6.88 6.91 7.36
CA GLN A 335 7.23 7.48 8.66
C GLN A 335 7.28 6.37 9.72
N PHE A 336 8.01 5.29 9.41
CA PHE A 336 8.02 4.02 10.14
C PHE A 336 8.26 4.15 11.66
N ALA A 337 9.15 5.06 12.08
CA ALA A 337 9.41 5.29 13.50
C ALA A 337 8.20 5.86 14.25
N GLN A 338 7.46 6.80 13.64
CA GLN A 338 6.25 7.36 14.25
C GLN A 338 5.08 6.37 14.17
N ALA A 339 5.00 5.59 13.08
CA ALA A 339 4.01 4.53 12.93
C ALA A 339 4.18 3.45 14.02
N ALA A 340 5.42 3.00 14.26
CA ALA A 340 5.73 2.03 15.31
C ALA A 340 5.34 2.56 16.71
N ALA A 341 5.68 3.81 17.02
CA ALA A 341 5.32 4.44 18.29
C ALA A 341 3.80 4.55 18.49
N LEU A 342 3.01 4.85 17.45
CA LEU A 342 1.54 4.83 17.54
C LEU A 342 0.97 3.41 17.68
N CYS A 343 1.62 2.39 17.12
CA CYS A 343 1.24 1.00 17.40
C CYS A 343 1.53 0.59 18.84
N GLU A 344 2.67 1.02 19.42
CA GLU A 344 2.99 0.79 20.83
C GLU A 344 1.96 1.48 21.73
N GLN A 345 1.68 2.77 21.50
CA GLN A 345 0.64 3.51 22.21
C GLN A 345 -0.74 2.83 22.11
N ALA A 346 -1.12 2.32 20.94
CA ALA A 346 -2.38 1.59 20.78
C ALA A 346 -2.42 0.28 21.59
N ILE A 347 -1.30 -0.44 21.70
CA ILE A 347 -1.18 -1.66 22.50
C ILE A 347 -1.26 -1.33 24.01
N ASP A 348 -0.65 -0.22 24.43
CA ASP A 348 -0.65 0.22 25.82
C ASP A 348 -2.04 0.73 26.27
N GLU A 349 -2.75 1.46 25.40
CA GLU A 349 -4.09 2.02 25.72
C GLU A 349 -5.23 0.99 25.55
N GLN A 350 -5.19 0.15 24.52
CA GLN A 350 -6.32 -0.70 24.10
C GLN A 350 -6.03 -2.20 24.31
N GLY A 351 -4.83 -2.54 24.75
CA GLY A 351 -4.37 -3.91 24.97
C GLY A 351 -3.76 -4.56 23.73
N PRO A 352 -3.12 -5.73 23.88
CA PRO A 352 -2.41 -6.40 22.80
C PRO A 352 -3.39 -6.95 21.75
N SER A 353 -3.34 -6.41 20.53
CA SER A 353 -4.21 -6.84 19.42
C SER A 353 -3.43 -7.45 18.24
N ALA A 354 -4.10 -8.35 17.51
CA ALA A 354 -3.53 -8.97 16.32
C ALA A 354 -3.20 -7.92 15.24
N ASP A 355 -4.09 -6.94 15.01
CA ASP A 355 -3.90 -5.88 14.03
C ASP A 355 -2.72 -4.95 14.37
N ALA A 356 -2.52 -4.63 15.66
CA ALA A 356 -1.40 -3.81 16.10
C ALA A 356 -0.07 -4.52 15.88
N PHE A 357 0.07 -5.78 16.32
CA PHE A 357 1.29 -6.55 16.08
C PHE A 357 1.49 -6.87 14.60
N TYR A 358 0.42 -7.02 13.80
CA TYR A 358 0.56 -7.23 12.37
C TYR A 358 1.11 -5.98 11.70
N LEU A 359 0.59 -4.79 12.02
CA LEU A 359 1.11 -3.52 11.51
C LEU A 359 2.55 -3.26 11.97
N GLN A 360 2.91 -3.53 13.24
CA GLN A 360 4.31 -3.48 13.68
C GLN A 360 5.20 -4.47 12.92
N GLY A 361 4.70 -5.68 12.63
CA GLY A 361 5.41 -6.66 11.82
C GLY A 361 5.73 -6.14 10.43
N LEU A 362 4.73 -5.58 9.75
CA LEU A 362 4.86 -4.95 8.43
C LEU A 362 5.84 -3.76 8.44
N ILE A 363 5.78 -2.91 9.48
CA ILE A 363 6.70 -1.77 9.64
C ILE A 363 8.14 -2.26 9.81
N HIS A 364 8.36 -3.27 10.66
CA HIS A 364 9.69 -3.86 10.86
C HIS A 364 10.22 -4.55 9.61
N ASP A 365 9.35 -5.22 8.83
CA ASP A 365 9.69 -5.78 7.52
C ASP A 365 10.17 -4.66 6.57
N ALA A 366 9.39 -3.59 6.44
CA ALA A 366 9.66 -2.48 5.53
C ALA A 366 10.96 -1.70 5.84
N VAL A 367 11.42 -1.68 7.10
CA VAL A 367 12.74 -1.13 7.48
C VAL A 367 13.88 -2.15 7.43
N GLY A 368 13.61 -3.41 7.09
CA GLY A 368 14.59 -4.48 6.99
C GLY A 368 14.95 -5.17 8.32
N ASP A 369 14.25 -4.88 9.42
CA ASP A 369 14.42 -5.58 10.70
C ASP A 369 13.60 -6.88 10.71
N ALA A 370 14.08 -7.85 9.96
CA ALA A 370 13.49 -9.18 9.88
C ALA A 370 13.38 -9.88 11.25
N GLY A 371 14.26 -9.55 12.21
CA GLY A 371 14.23 -10.12 13.56
C GLY A 371 13.02 -9.63 14.36
N GLN A 372 12.74 -8.32 14.33
CA GLN A 372 11.53 -7.75 14.90
C GLN A 372 10.27 -8.16 14.13
N ALA A 373 10.30 -8.13 12.79
CA ALA A 373 9.17 -8.53 11.96
C ALA A 373 8.70 -9.96 12.30
N GLN A 374 9.64 -10.91 12.38
CA GLN A 374 9.36 -12.28 12.82
C GLN A 374 8.76 -12.34 14.24
N ARG A 375 9.29 -11.57 15.20
CA ARG A 375 8.75 -11.53 16.57
C ARG A 375 7.30 -11.02 16.57
N CYS A 376 7.01 -9.97 15.81
CA CYS A 376 5.67 -9.41 15.70
C CYS A 376 4.70 -10.37 15.01
N TYR A 377 5.05 -10.95 13.86
CA TYR A 377 4.19 -11.96 13.20
C TYR A 377 3.93 -13.18 14.10
N ARG A 378 4.91 -13.62 14.91
CA ARG A 378 4.68 -14.68 15.90
C ARG A 378 3.70 -14.27 17.01
N LYS A 379 3.71 -13.01 17.47
CA LYS A 379 2.70 -12.48 18.40
C LYS A 379 1.30 -12.46 17.76
N VAL A 380 1.18 -12.06 16.49
CA VAL A 380 -0.08 -12.15 15.75
C VAL A 380 -0.62 -13.58 15.73
N LEU A 381 0.23 -14.56 15.41
CA LEU A 381 -0.14 -15.98 15.35
C LEU A 381 -0.37 -16.63 16.73
N TYR A 382 0.04 -15.96 17.81
CA TYR A 382 -0.32 -16.35 19.18
C TYR A 382 -1.73 -15.87 19.55
N LEU A 383 -2.08 -14.63 19.22
CA LEU A 383 -3.42 -14.07 19.45
C LEU A 383 -4.48 -14.61 18.47
N ALA A 384 -4.11 -14.77 17.21
CA ALA A 384 -4.97 -15.20 16.11
C ALA A 384 -4.25 -16.31 15.30
N PRO A 385 -4.32 -17.59 15.74
CA PRO A 385 -3.61 -18.70 15.10
C PRO A 385 -3.96 -18.99 13.64
N GLN A 386 -5.09 -18.45 13.15
CA GLN A 386 -5.56 -18.56 11.77
C GLN A 386 -5.33 -17.28 10.95
N HIS A 387 -4.61 -16.28 11.47
CA HIS A 387 -4.40 -15.00 10.76
C HIS A 387 -3.56 -15.18 9.49
N GLN A 388 -4.24 -15.39 8.36
CA GLN A 388 -3.64 -15.79 7.09
C GLN A 388 -2.53 -14.85 6.62
N ALA A 389 -2.73 -13.53 6.72
CA ALA A 389 -1.74 -12.56 6.27
C ALA A 389 -0.42 -12.62 7.07
N ALA A 390 -0.48 -12.92 8.37
CA ALA A 390 0.72 -13.08 9.20
C ALA A 390 1.42 -14.43 8.94
N LEU A 391 0.67 -15.49 8.64
CA LEU A 391 1.26 -16.77 8.18
C LEU A 391 2.06 -16.58 6.89
N LEU A 392 1.50 -15.84 5.92
CA LEU A 392 2.13 -15.64 4.62
C LEU A 392 3.30 -14.66 4.64
N GLN A 393 3.22 -13.55 5.40
CA GLN A 393 4.38 -12.66 5.55
C GLN A 393 5.53 -13.35 6.29
N LEU A 394 5.23 -14.10 7.36
CA LEU A 394 6.26 -14.91 8.03
C LEU A 394 6.84 -15.99 7.12
N ALA A 395 6.04 -16.59 6.23
CA ALA A 395 6.53 -17.55 5.24
C ALA A 395 7.45 -16.88 4.20
N ALA A 396 7.12 -15.69 3.71
CA ALA A 396 7.97 -14.93 2.79
C ALA A 396 9.30 -14.53 3.45
N LEU A 397 9.25 -14.10 4.71
CA LEU A 397 10.42 -13.75 5.51
C LEU A 397 11.35 -14.97 5.73
N LEU A 398 10.80 -16.11 6.14
CA LEU A 398 11.57 -17.36 6.29
C LEU A 398 12.17 -17.82 4.96
N GLN A 399 11.43 -17.69 3.85
CA GLN A 399 11.94 -18.00 2.51
C GLN A 399 13.14 -17.15 2.13
N ALA A 400 13.08 -15.84 2.41
CA ALA A 400 14.18 -14.90 2.17
C ALA A 400 15.41 -15.18 3.07
N GLN A 401 15.19 -15.73 4.26
CA GLN A 401 16.24 -16.20 5.18
C GLN A 401 16.78 -17.60 4.84
N GLY A 402 16.24 -18.27 3.80
CA GLY A 402 16.65 -19.61 3.37
C GLY A 402 15.90 -20.77 4.04
N ASP A 403 15.06 -20.54 5.04
CA ASP A 403 14.23 -21.56 5.69
C ASP A 403 13.00 -21.90 4.83
N THR A 404 13.26 -22.56 3.71
CA THR A 404 12.24 -23.03 2.76
C THR A 404 11.26 -24.02 3.42
N ALA A 405 11.74 -24.86 4.36
CA ALA A 405 10.92 -25.85 5.05
C ALA A 405 9.98 -25.22 6.11
N GLY A 406 10.41 -24.16 6.79
CA GLY A 406 9.56 -23.33 7.64
C GLY A 406 8.55 -22.52 6.83
N ALA A 407 8.99 -21.89 5.74
CA ALA A 407 8.13 -21.15 4.82
C ALA A 407 6.98 -22.03 4.28
N GLU A 408 7.31 -23.22 3.80
CA GLU A 408 6.32 -24.14 3.21
C GLU A 408 5.29 -24.64 4.24
N ARG A 409 5.72 -25.00 5.45
CA ARG A 409 4.79 -25.36 6.54
C ARG A 409 3.81 -24.23 6.88
N LEU A 410 4.23 -22.97 6.80
CA LEU A 410 3.37 -21.81 7.04
C LEU A 410 2.41 -21.55 5.86
N ARG A 411 2.85 -21.72 4.60
CA ARG A 411 1.97 -21.65 3.42
C ARG A 411 0.88 -22.72 3.47
N GLN A 412 1.23 -23.96 3.81
CA GLN A 412 0.27 -25.06 3.98
C GLN A 412 -0.72 -24.82 5.13
N ARG A 413 -0.30 -24.12 6.19
CA ARG A 413 -1.20 -23.70 7.26
C ARG A 413 -2.12 -22.56 6.80
N ALA A 414 -1.62 -21.62 5.99
CA ALA A 414 -2.40 -20.51 5.45
C ALA A 414 -3.48 -20.97 4.45
N SER A 415 -3.18 -21.95 3.59
CA SER A 415 -4.16 -22.47 2.62
C SER A 415 -5.33 -23.20 3.32
N ARG A 416 -5.08 -23.88 4.44
CA ARG A 416 -6.12 -24.54 5.25
C ARG A 416 -7.11 -23.57 5.90
N VAL A 417 -6.71 -22.30 6.15
CA VAL A 417 -7.63 -21.27 6.66
C VAL A 417 -8.69 -20.95 5.61
N THR A 418 -8.29 -20.79 4.34
CA THR A 418 -9.22 -20.44 3.24
C THR A 418 -10.24 -21.53 2.92
N THR A 419 -9.99 -22.79 3.29
CA THR A 419 -10.92 -23.91 3.08
C THR A 419 -12.00 -24.04 4.17
N THR A 420 -11.92 -23.27 5.25
CA THR A 420 -12.87 -23.33 6.38
C THR A 420 -13.94 -22.22 6.37
N GLU A 421 -13.87 -21.27 5.44
CA GLU A 421 -14.81 -20.14 5.35
C GLU A 421 -15.89 -20.30 4.26
N GLU A 422 -15.97 -21.45 3.57
CA GLU A 422 -17.11 -21.75 2.70
C GLU A 422 -18.36 -22.11 3.54
N PRO A 423 -19.49 -21.38 3.41
CA PRO A 423 -20.75 -21.84 3.95
C PRO A 423 -21.22 -23.06 3.15
N HIS A 424 -21.60 -24.14 3.84
CA HIS A 424 -22.38 -25.21 3.21
C HIS A 424 -23.75 -24.64 2.77
N HIS A 425 -23.87 -24.25 1.51
CA HIS A 425 -25.15 -24.12 0.84
C HIS A 425 -25.66 -25.52 0.45
N GLY A 426 -26.45 -26.10 1.34
CA GLY A 426 -27.43 -27.15 1.04
C GLY A 426 -28.82 -26.55 0.89
#